data_AF-A0A2V5YX70-F1
#
_entry.id   AF-A0A2V5YX70-F1
#
_cell.length_a   1.000
_cell.length_b   1.000
_cell.length_c   1.000
_cell.angle_alpha   90.00
_cell.angle_beta   90.00
_cell.angle_gamma   90.00
#
_symmetry.space_group_name_H-M   'P 1'
#
loop_
_entity.id
_entity.type
_entity.pdbx_description
1 polymer ?
#
loop_
_entity_poly.entity_id
_entity_poly.type
_entity_poly.pdbx_seq_one_letter_code
_entity_poly.pdbx_strand_id
1 'polypeptide(L)'
;MSAICLVVKVRALQIFWLFGIMLFLSGALLPGALSNAATYSISFVDTEGNKLSTADGHVTIVVLTTTADHEKARTIADRVLATAFIRHRVREEAKRLQARYDAKGISRNASRDVFVVTDFDGTVASSLGQPAGANEFCVFVFGRTGELLAQWHDVPSADQLASALK
;
A
#
# COMPACT_ATOMS: atom_id res chain seq x y z
N MET A 1 -5.51 -16.38 -3.92
CA MET A 1 -5.65 -14.94 -4.23
C MET A 1 -4.52 -14.26 -3.49
N SER A 2 -3.56 -13.65 -4.20
CA SER A 2 -2.41 -12.98 -3.58
C SER A 2 -2.50 -11.50 -3.85
N ALA A 3 -2.83 -10.75 -2.82
CA ALA A 3 -2.73 -9.30 -2.87
C ALA A 3 -1.39 -8.86 -2.24
N ILE A 4 -0.79 -7.82 -2.79
CA ILE A 4 0.29 -7.06 -2.20
C ILE A 4 -0.34 -5.80 -1.64
N CYS A 5 -0.09 -5.54 -0.38
CA CYS A 5 -0.45 -4.30 0.29
C CYS A 5 0.85 -3.51 0.51
N LEU A 6 0.98 -2.36 -0.14
CA LEU A 6 2.07 -1.43 0.05
C LEU A 6 1.60 -0.28 0.94
N VAL A 7 2.25 -0.09 2.07
CA VAL A 7 1.85 0.93 3.05
C VAL A 7 2.92 2.02 3.15
N VAL A 8 2.51 3.28 3.01
CA VAL A 8 3.40 4.44 2.93
C VAL A 8 3.01 5.51 3.96
N LYS A 9 3.99 6.10 4.65
CA LYS A 9 3.74 7.23 5.56
C LYS A 9 3.84 8.58 4.84
N VAL A 10 2.83 9.44 5.01
CA VAL A 10 2.59 10.66 4.21
C VAL A 10 3.47 11.87 4.54
N ARG A 11 4.38 11.80 5.52
CA ARG A 11 5.27 12.94 5.85
C ARG A 11 6.23 13.37 4.70
N ALA A 12 6.10 12.81 3.48
CA ALA A 12 6.84 13.16 2.27
C ALA A 12 5.99 13.21 0.97
N LEU A 13 4.73 13.63 1.04
CA LEU A 13 3.78 13.55 -0.09
C LEU A 13 4.19 14.30 -1.38
N GLN A 14 5.02 15.35 -1.32
CA GLN A 14 5.35 16.11 -2.54
C GLN A 14 6.27 15.36 -3.52
N ILE A 15 6.59 14.09 -3.26
CA ILE A 15 7.63 13.34 -3.96
C ILE A 15 7.08 12.08 -4.65
N PHE A 16 5.87 11.61 -4.34
CA PHE A 16 5.40 10.29 -4.78
C PHE A 16 4.80 10.24 -6.20
N TRP A 17 4.73 11.37 -6.92
CA TRP A 17 3.91 11.49 -8.14
C TRP A 17 4.44 10.78 -9.41
N LEU A 18 5.48 9.94 -9.33
CA LEU A 18 6.05 9.32 -10.55
C LEU A 18 6.46 7.84 -10.42
N PHE A 19 6.26 7.19 -9.28
CA PHE A 19 6.61 5.77 -9.15
C PHE A 19 5.38 4.94 -8.77
N GLY A 20 4.85 4.20 -9.76
CA GLY A 20 4.02 3.03 -9.48
C GLY A 20 2.61 2.97 -10.08
N ILE A 21 2.33 3.60 -11.23
CA ILE A 21 1.01 3.49 -11.89
C ILE A 21 1.10 2.77 -13.25
N MET A 22 2.27 2.26 -13.64
CA MET A 22 2.46 1.58 -14.93
C MET A 22 2.56 0.07 -14.84
N LEU A 23 2.22 -0.54 -13.70
CA LEU A 23 2.12 -1.99 -13.62
C LEU A 23 0.81 -2.36 -12.93
N PHE A 24 0.00 -3.15 -13.65
CA PHE A 24 -1.21 -3.83 -13.21
C PHE A 24 -2.52 -3.04 -13.35
N LEU A 25 -2.79 -2.52 -14.55
CA LEU A 25 -4.16 -2.32 -15.02
C LEU A 25 -4.75 -3.67 -15.46
N SER A 26 -5.69 -4.19 -14.68
CA SER A 26 -6.77 -5.04 -15.19
C SER A 26 -7.92 -4.98 -14.20
N GLY A 27 -9.01 -4.30 -14.58
CA GLY A 27 -10.15 -3.99 -13.71
C GLY A 27 -11.27 -5.02 -13.72
N ALA A 28 -12.16 -4.93 -12.72
CA ALA A 28 -13.59 -5.20 -12.79
C ALA A 28 -14.27 -4.77 -11.47
N LEU A 29 -14.81 -3.55 -11.42
CA LEU A 29 -15.43 -2.93 -10.23
C LEU A 29 -16.49 -3.83 -9.57
N LEU A 30 -16.31 -4.15 -8.28
CA LEU A 30 -17.42 -4.53 -7.37
C LEU A 30 -17.21 -4.00 -5.94
N PRO A 31 -18.29 -3.65 -5.20
CA PRO A 31 -18.21 -2.81 -4.01
C PRO A 31 -18.06 -3.63 -2.72
N GLY A 32 -17.01 -3.32 -1.97
CA GLY A 32 -16.90 -3.54 -0.52
C GLY A 32 -16.10 -2.36 0.04
N ALA A 33 -16.78 -1.32 0.50
CA ALA A 33 -16.14 -0.08 0.91
C ALA A 33 -16.15 0.05 2.43
N LEU A 34 -14.98 0.35 3.01
CA LEU A 34 -14.92 0.86 4.36
C LEU A 34 -15.67 2.20 4.39
N SER A 35 -16.22 2.54 5.56
CA SER A 35 -16.92 3.81 5.72
C SER A 35 -15.91 4.93 5.93
N ASN A 36 -15.98 5.97 5.10
CA ASN A 36 -15.19 7.19 5.31
C ASN A 36 -15.50 7.79 6.69
N ALA A 37 -14.49 8.41 7.32
CA ALA A 37 -14.51 9.01 8.65
C ALA A 37 -14.68 8.05 9.85
N ALA A 38 -14.77 6.73 9.63
CA ALA A 38 -14.68 5.76 10.71
C ALA A 38 -13.21 5.51 11.11
N THR A 39 -12.97 5.26 12.40
CA THR A 39 -11.63 4.98 12.93
C THR A 39 -11.33 3.49 12.91
N TYR A 40 -10.27 3.11 12.22
CA TYR A 40 -9.77 1.75 12.11
C TYR A 40 -8.33 1.68 12.63
N SER A 41 -8.10 0.89 13.68
CA SER A 41 -6.75 0.56 14.17
C SER A 41 -6.30 -0.75 13.54
N ILE A 42 -5.84 -0.69 12.29
CA ILE A 42 -5.38 -1.85 11.53
C ILE A 42 -3.88 -1.97 11.72
N SER A 43 -3.43 -3.14 12.15
CA SER A 43 -2.01 -3.46 12.28
C SER A 43 -1.57 -4.38 11.17
N PHE A 44 -0.45 -4.04 10.54
CA PHE A 44 0.21 -4.84 9.53
C PHE A 44 1.58 -5.31 10.04
N VAL A 45 2.03 -6.45 9.54
CA VAL A 45 3.42 -6.90 9.68
C VAL A 45 3.98 -7.02 8.27
N ASP A 46 5.03 -6.26 7.99
CA ASP A 46 5.64 -6.26 6.67
C ASP A 46 6.49 -7.52 6.43
N THR A 47 7.00 -7.68 5.20
CA THR A 47 7.85 -8.83 4.83
C THR A 47 9.21 -8.87 5.54
N GLU A 48 9.58 -7.84 6.29
CA GLU A 48 10.79 -7.76 7.12
C GLU A 48 10.46 -7.98 8.62
N GLY A 49 9.19 -8.18 8.98
CA GLY A 49 8.72 -8.35 10.35
C GLY A 49 8.44 -7.03 11.08
N ASN A 50 8.54 -5.88 10.42
CA ASN A 50 8.22 -4.60 11.03
C ASN A 50 6.70 -4.47 11.18
N LYS A 51 6.28 -4.11 12.40
CA LYS A 51 4.87 -3.82 12.68
C LYS A 51 4.55 -2.37 12.34
N LEU A 52 3.46 -2.16 11.60
CA LEU A 52 2.90 -0.85 11.30
C LEU A 52 1.45 -0.80 11.77
N SER A 53 1.01 0.34 12.32
CA SER A 53 -0.39 0.58 12.65
C SER A 53 -0.88 1.83 11.95
N THR A 54 -2.11 1.81 11.43
CA THR A 54 -2.77 3.00 10.85
C THR A 54 -3.00 4.11 11.88
N ALA A 55 -3.02 3.77 13.18
CA ALA A 55 -3.26 4.70 14.28
C ALA A 55 -1.96 5.05 15.06
N ASP A 56 -0.82 5.17 14.37
CA ASP A 56 0.49 5.43 15.00
C ASP A 56 0.93 6.91 14.99
N GLY A 57 -0.03 7.83 14.84
CA GLY A 57 0.22 9.27 14.78
C GLY A 57 0.70 9.77 13.42
N HIS A 58 0.74 8.89 12.41
CA HIS A 58 1.13 9.23 11.05
C HIS A 58 -0.03 8.98 10.11
N VAL A 59 -0.18 9.88 9.14
CA VAL A 59 -1.06 9.61 8.02
C VAL A 59 -0.40 8.50 7.18
N THR A 60 -1.19 7.49 6.85
CA THR A 60 -0.77 6.22 6.28
C THR A 60 -1.57 5.92 5.01
N ILE A 61 -0.91 5.83 3.86
CA ILE A 61 -1.52 5.41 2.59
C ILE A 61 -1.31 3.91 2.44
N VAL A 62 -2.38 3.15 2.27
CA VAL A 62 -2.33 1.71 1.98
C VAL A 62 -2.73 1.51 0.53
N VAL A 63 -1.91 0.82 -0.25
CA VAL A 63 -2.16 0.46 -1.65
C VAL A 63 -2.28 -1.05 -1.74
N LEU A 64 -3.47 -1.57 -1.95
CA LEU A 64 -3.72 -2.98 -2.23
C LEU A 64 -3.65 -3.19 -3.74
N THR A 65 -2.96 -4.25 -4.20
CA THR A 65 -2.87 -4.62 -5.61
C THR A 65 -2.73 -6.14 -5.72
N THR A 66 -3.18 -6.78 -6.78
CA THR A 66 -2.96 -8.22 -6.99
C THR A 66 -1.78 -8.48 -7.90
N THR A 67 -0.94 -9.48 -7.57
CA THR A 67 0.06 -9.95 -8.54
C THR A 67 -0.61 -10.82 -9.59
N ALA A 68 -0.39 -10.49 -10.87
CA ALA A 68 -0.88 -11.27 -12.00
C ALA A 68 -0.41 -12.75 -11.99
N ASP A 69 0.65 -13.09 -11.27
CA ASP A 69 1.19 -14.47 -11.11
C ASP A 69 0.41 -15.34 -10.11
N HIS A 70 -0.93 -15.28 -10.14
CA HIS A 70 -1.83 -15.92 -9.17
C HIS A 70 -1.77 -17.46 -9.14
N GLU A 71 -1.31 -18.09 -10.21
CA GLU A 71 -1.35 -19.55 -10.38
C GLU A 71 -0.06 -20.20 -9.91
N LYS A 72 1.05 -19.47 -9.98
CA LYS A 72 2.35 -19.97 -9.53
C LYS A 72 2.48 -19.91 -8.02
N ALA A 73 1.95 -18.90 -7.31
CA ALA A 73 2.13 -18.73 -5.86
C ALA A 73 1.39 -19.73 -4.93
N ARG A 74 1.00 -20.92 -5.42
CA ARG A 74 0.23 -21.91 -4.64
C ARG A 74 1.10 -22.70 -3.65
N THR A 75 2.40 -22.86 -3.91
CA THR A 75 3.32 -23.57 -3.01
C THR A 75 4.11 -22.62 -2.10
N ILE A 76 4.69 -23.14 -1.01
CA ILE A 76 5.56 -22.36 -0.11
C ILE A 76 6.76 -21.78 -0.88
N ALA A 77 7.36 -22.56 -1.79
CA ALA A 77 8.52 -22.13 -2.58
C ALA A 77 8.17 -20.94 -3.48
N ASP A 78 6.99 -20.97 -4.11
CA ASP A 78 6.53 -19.88 -4.99
C ASP A 78 6.20 -18.62 -4.19
N ARG A 79 5.65 -18.75 -2.97
CA ARG A 79 5.42 -17.60 -2.07
C ARG A 79 6.73 -16.94 -1.62
N VAL A 80 7.74 -17.74 -1.29
CA VAL A 80 9.07 -17.24 -0.90
C VAL A 80 9.70 -16.47 -2.07
N LEU A 81 9.65 -17.03 -3.28
CA LEU A 81 10.21 -16.38 -4.46
C LEU A 81 9.45 -15.09 -4.84
N ALA A 82 8.11 -15.13 -4.80
CA ALA A 82 7.27 -13.96 -5.02
C ALA A 82 7.60 -12.85 -4.01
N THR A 83 7.66 -13.19 -2.72
CA THR A 83 8.01 -12.23 -1.65
C THR A 83 9.39 -11.63 -1.87
N ALA A 84 10.39 -12.43 -2.24
CA ALA A 84 11.74 -11.95 -2.53
C ALA A 84 11.76 -10.98 -3.71
N PHE A 85 11.04 -11.29 -4.80
CA PHE A 85 10.92 -10.41 -5.96
C PHE A 85 10.25 -9.08 -5.61
N ILE A 86 9.13 -9.12 -4.88
CA ILE A 86 8.41 -7.93 -4.42
C ILE A 86 9.31 -7.06 -3.55
N ARG A 87 10.01 -7.67 -2.58
CA ARG A 87 10.94 -6.97 -1.70
C ARG A 87 12.06 -6.30 -2.49
N HIS A 88 12.63 -7.00 -3.48
CA HIS A 88 13.66 -6.42 -4.34
C HIS A 88 13.15 -5.20 -5.12
N ARG A 89 11.96 -5.31 -5.74
CA ARG A 89 11.33 -4.19 -6.46
C ARG A 89 11.06 -2.99 -5.56
N VAL A 90 10.47 -3.20 -4.38
CA VAL A 90 10.20 -2.13 -3.41
C VAL A 90 11.48 -1.45 -2.96
N ARG A 91 12.56 -2.21 -2.75
CA ARG A 91 13.86 -1.65 -2.37
C ARG A 91 14.44 -0.75 -3.46
N GLU A 92 14.30 -1.12 -4.73
CA GLU A 92 14.72 -0.24 -5.83
C GLU A 92 13.90 1.04 -5.90
N GLU A 93 12.58 0.97 -5.67
CA GLU A 93 11.75 2.19 -5.59
C GLU A 93 12.09 3.04 -4.36
N ALA A 94 12.41 2.43 -3.21
CA ALA A 94 12.84 3.13 -2.01
C ALA A 94 14.17 3.90 -2.23
N LYS A 95 15.09 3.37 -3.04
CA LYS A 95 16.31 4.10 -3.45
C LYS A 95 15.98 5.33 -4.30
N ARG A 96 15.04 5.20 -5.24
CA ARG A 96 14.59 6.32 -6.07
C ARG A 96 13.86 7.38 -5.23
N LEU A 97 13.09 6.96 -4.24
CA LEU A 97 12.48 7.84 -3.26
C LEU A 97 13.53 8.57 -2.41
N GLN A 98 14.59 7.87 -1.98
CA GLN A 98 15.70 8.47 -1.25
C GLN A 98 16.38 9.59 -2.06
N ALA A 99 16.68 9.35 -3.34
CA ALA A 99 17.28 10.38 -4.19
C ALA A 99 16.43 11.66 -4.26
N ARG A 100 15.11 11.52 -4.20
CA ARG A 100 14.20 12.68 -4.15
C ARG A 100 14.12 13.32 -2.77
N TYR A 101 14.20 12.55 -1.69
CA TYR A 101 14.32 13.08 -0.33
C TYR A 101 15.57 13.97 -0.24
N ASP A 102 16.70 13.47 -0.73
CA ASP A 102 17.98 14.18 -0.73
C ASP A 102 17.89 15.47 -1.55
N ALA A 103 17.30 15.42 -2.74
CA ALA A 103 17.08 16.60 -3.60
C ALA A 103 16.18 17.66 -2.95
N LYS A 104 15.32 17.28 -2.00
CA LYS A 104 14.46 18.19 -1.23
C LYS A 104 15.00 18.54 0.15
N GLY A 105 16.22 18.10 0.50
CA GLY A 105 16.81 18.34 1.82
C GLY A 105 16.08 17.61 2.96
N ILE A 106 15.34 16.55 2.66
CA ILE A 106 14.64 15.75 3.68
C ILE A 106 15.66 14.79 4.30
N SER A 107 16.13 15.10 5.51
CA SER A 107 17.08 14.27 6.27
C SER A 107 16.39 13.05 6.91
N ARG A 108 15.88 12.11 6.08
CA ARG A 108 15.21 10.89 6.51
C ARG A 108 15.53 9.72 5.58
N ASN A 109 15.50 8.51 6.11
CA ASN A 109 15.63 7.29 5.30
C ASN A 109 14.26 6.91 4.70
N ALA A 110 14.15 7.02 3.38
CA ALA A 110 12.95 6.71 2.60
C ALA A 110 12.47 5.26 2.76
N SER A 111 13.39 4.31 2.99
CA SER A 111 13.03 2.91 3.20
C SER A 111 12.22 2.69 4.48
N ARG A 112 12.31 3.61 5.45
CA ARG A 112 11.51 3.56 6.69
C ARG A 112 10.09 4.08 6.51
N ASP A 113 9.78 4.65 5.34
CA ASP A 113 8.47 5.18 5.01
C ASP A 113 7.68 4.26 4.07
N VAL A 114 8.28 3.16 3.61
CA VAL A 114 7.65 2.19 2.70
C VAL A 114 7.65 0.82 3.36
N PHE A 115 6.46 0.24 3.48
CA PHE A 115 6.22 -1.10 4.02
C PHE A 115 5.55 -1.93 2.93
N VAL A 116 5.89 -3.21 2.86
CA VAL A 116 5.20 -4.15 1.96
C VAL A 116 4.71 -5.34 2.74
N VAL A 117 3.46 -5.69 2.51
CA VAL A 117 2.73 -6.76 3.19
C VAL A 117 2.21 -7.68 2.10
N THR A 118 2.51 -8.96 2.20
CA THR A 118 1.96 -9.97 1.29
C THR A 118 0.72 -10.58 1.90
N ASP A 119 -0.41 -10.46 1.22
CA ASP A 119 -1.72 -10.94 1.64
C ASP A 119 -2.07 -12.21 0.86
N PHE A 120 -1.35 -13.30 1.16
CA PHE A 120 -1.55 -14.60 0.50
C PHE A 120 -2.84 -15.31 0.94
N ASP A 121 -3.35 -14.97 2.12
CA ASP A 121 -4.54 -15.57 2.74
C ASP A 121 -5.78 -14.67 2.66
N GLY A 122 -5.64 -13.41 2.21
CA GLY A 122 -6.73 -12.45 2.08
C GLY A 122 -7.11 -11.76 3.38
N THR A 123 -6.36 -11.98 4.47
CA THR A 123 -6.64 -11.40 5.79
C THR A 123 -6.54 -9.88 5.76
N VAL A 124 -5.56 -9.32 5.04
CA VAL A 124 -5.35 -7.88 4.94
C VAL A 124 -6.47 -7.23 4.11
N ALA A 125 -6.78 -7.81 2.94
CA ALA A 125 -7.87 -7.37 2.09
C ALA A 125 -9.21 -7.37 2.85
N SER A 126 -9.52 -8.46 3.57
CA SER A 126 -10.73 -8.58 4.39
C SER A 126 -10.79 -7.53 5.50
N SER A 127 -9.66 -7.26 6.18
CA SER A 127 -9.58 -6.21 7.20
C SER A 127 -9.79 -4.80 6.62
N LEU A 128 -9.52 -4.63 5.32
CA LEU A 128 -9.79 -3.41 4.55
C LEU A 128 -11.18 -3.40 3.90
N GLY A 129 -12.07 -4.30 4.32
CA GLY A 129 -13.44 -4.40 3.81
C GLY A 129 -13.54 -4.88 2.36
N GLN A 130 -12.44 -5.39 1.78
CA GLN A 130 -12.43 -5.87 0.40
C GLN A 130 -13.08 -7.24 0.30
N PRO A 131 -13.93 -7.47 -0.72
CA PRO A 131 -14.59 -8.76 -0.89
C PRO A 131 -13.57 -9.86 -1.19
N ALA A 132 -13.85 -11.08 -0.72
CA ALA A 132 -13.00 -12.23 -0.98
C ALA A 132 -12.87 -12.46 -2.49
N GLY A 133 -11.64 -12.38 -3.00
CA GLY A 133 -11.37 -12.52 -4.43
C GLY A 133 -11.53 -11.26 -5.27
N ALA A 134 -11.68 -10.10 -4.63
CA ALA A 134 -11.45 -8.82 -5.29
C ALA A 134 -10.04 -8.82 -5.89
N ASN A 135 -9.97 -8.73 -7.21
CA ASN A 135 -8.72 -8.72 -7.97
C ASN A 135 -8.20 -7.29 -8.19
N GLU A 136 -8.55 -6.37 -7.29
CA GLU A 136 -8.57 -4.96 -7.61
C GLU A 136 -7.49 -4.15 -6.89
N PHE A 137 -6.98 -3.17 -7.64
CA PHE A 137 -6.14 -2.11 -7.10
C PHE A 137 -7.00 -1.19 -6.24
N CYS A 138 -6.60 -0.98 -4.99
CA CYS A 138 -7.27 -0.06 -4.07
C CYS A 138 -6.26 0.82 -3.36
N VAL A 139 -6.61 2.08 -3.13
CA VAL A 139 -5.83 3.02 -2.34
C VAL A 139 -6.69 3.49 -1.18
N PHE A 140 -6.17 3.36 0.04
CA PHE A 140 -6.80 3.84 1.26
C PHE A 140 -5.88 4.88 1.91
N VAL A 141 -6.46 5.94 2.47
CA VAL A 141 -5.72 6.97 3.19
C VAL A 141 -6.26 7.01 4.61
N PHE A 142 -5.42 6.61 5.55
CA PHE A 142 -5.69 6.69 6.97
C PHE A 142 -5.05 7.95 7.56
N GLY A 143 -5.82 8.67 8.36
CA GLY A 143 -5.34 9.80 9.13
C GLY A 143 -4.57 9.36 10.36
N ARG A 144 -4.16 10.33 11.20
CA ARG A 144 -3.17 10.09 12.26
C ARG A 144 -3.70 9.23 13.40
N THR A 145 -5.02 9.16 13.56
CA THR A 145 -5.69 8.37 14.59
C THR A 145 -6.27 7.06 14.04
N GLY A 146 -6.00 6.75 12.77
CA GLY A 146 -6.54 5.57 12.08
C GLY A 146 -7.90 5.82 11.41
N GLU A 147 -8.40 7.04 11.39
CA GLU A 147 -9.59 7.43 10.63
C GLU A 147 -9.38 7.24 9.12
N LEU A 148 -10.33 6.61 8.42
CA LEU A 148 -10.26 6.52 6.97
C LEU A 148 -10.66 7.86 6.34
N LEU A 149 -9.69 8.57 5.77
CA LEU A 149 -9.88 9.87 5.13
C LEU A 149 -10.42 9.73 3.70
N ALA A 150 -9.94 8.73 2.96
CA ALA A 150 -10.38 8.47 1.60
C ALA A 150 -10.09 7.02 1.18
N GLN A 151 -10.87 6.52 0.22
CA GLN A 151 -10.53 5.31 -0.54
C GLN A 151 -10.80 5.49 -2.03
N TRP A 152 -10.03 4.79 -2.86
CA TRP A 152 -10.22 4.68 -4.30
C TRP A 152 -10.00 3.24 -4.75
N HIS A 153 -10.67 2.81 -5.81
CA HIS A 153 -10.49 1.50 -6.48
C HIS A 153 -9.72 1.64 -7.80
N ASP A 154 -9.05 2.79 -7.94
CA ASP A 154 -8.16 3.13 -9.05
C ASP A 154 -7.13 4.13 -8.50
N VAL A 155 -6.18 4.53 -9.33
CA VAL A 155 -5.13 5.45 -8.97
C VAL A 155 -5.68 6.86 -8.75
N PRO A 156 -5.55 7.44 -7.55
CA PRO A 156 -5.95 8.83 -7.33
C PRO A 156 -4.99 9.80 -8.03
N SER A 157 -5.54 10.86 -8.59
CA SER A 157 -4.77 12.02 -9.05
C SER A 157 -4.10 12.75 -7.87
N ALA A 158 -3.09 13.57 -8.18
CA ALA A 158 -2.41 14.38 -7.17
C ALA A 158 -3.38 15.29 -6.40
N ASP A 159 -4.36 15.88 -7.09
CA ASP A 159 -5.33 16.79 -6.49
C ASP A 159 -6.33 16.06 -5.59
N GLN A 160 -6.75 14.85 -5.98
CA GLN A 160 -7.59 13.99 -5.13
C GLN A 160 -6.85 13.58 -3.86
N LEU A 161 -5.60 13.14 -4.00
CA LEU A 161 -4.78 12.74 -2.86
C LEU A 161 -4.46 13.93 -1.95
N ALA A 162 -4.09 15.08 -2.52
CA ALA A 162 -3.83 16.30 -1.77
C ALA A 162 -5.09 16.79 -1.03
N SER A 163 -6.27 16.64 -1.63
CA SER A 163 -7.54 17.04 -1.00
C SER A 163 -7.92 16.12 0.16
N ALA A 164 -7.63 14.82 0.07
CA ALA A 164 -7.85 13.87 1.17
C ALA A 164 -6.91 14.08 2.37
N LEU A 165 -5.85 14.88 2.20
CA LEU A 165 -4.77 15.07 3.18
C LEU A 165 -4.78 16.45 3.85
N LYS A 166 -5.81 17.26 3.56
CA LYS A 166 -6.06 18.55 4.21
C LYS A 166 -6.66 18.34 5.59
#